data_AF-A0A399EKS0-F1
#
_entry.id   AF-A0A399EKS0-F1
#
_cell.length_a   1.000
_cell.length_b   1.000
_cell.length_c   1.000
_cell.angle_alpha   90.00
_cell.angle_beta   90.00
_cell.angle_gamma   90.00
#
_symmetry.space_group_name_H-M   'P 1'
#
loop_
_entity.id
_entity.type
_entity.pdbx_description
1 polymer ?
#
loop_
_entity_poly.entity_id
_entity_poly.type
_entity_poly.pdbx_seq_one_letter_code
_entity_poly.pdbx_strand_id
1 'polypeptide(L)'
;MFRLVSRRWLLGWLLGWASLAWADGKDKDKKDKDDKDKNKDSKDSKDSKDSKDKKDEKEPKHRILYAEVSLAREGTVAIGAGQLTTESPWASFLAPGMWLRAEGVWQEGTFVAETLEILQPAQFSYFRGPAHLLGFPGEWVEAWYTFDGATTRRFALRQATPGQEVRLLAYAGPAGWVALPPSLPPPPNAGQGWWLIEGRLQGPSLTWKAPRRFP
;
A
#
# COMPACT_ATOMS: atom_id res chain seq x y z
N MET A 1 -18.94 13.24 -48.71
CA MET A 1 -20.10 14.15 -48.68
C MET A 1 -20.92 13.81 -47.43
N PHE A 2 -20.87 14.67 -46.39
CA PHE A 2 -21.76 14.77 -45.18
C PHE A 2 -22.06 13.50 -44.33
N ARG A 3 -22.04 13.44 -42.98
CA ARG A 3 -22.02 14.43 -41.88
C ARG A 3 -21.41 13.78 -40.61
N LEU A 4 -20.74 14.61 -39.81
CA LEU A 4 -20.43 14.39 -38.38
C LEU A 4 -21.71 14.21 -37.55
N VAL A 5 -21.65 13.39 -36.51
CA VAL A 5 -22.43 13.60 -35.27
C VAL A 5 -21.52 13.38 -34.06
N SER A 6 -21.10 14.48 -33.46
CA SER A 6 -20.54 14.55 -32.11
C SER A 6 -21.65 14.33 -31.07
N ARG A 7 -21.36 13.61 -29.98
CA ARG A 7 -22.08 13.75 -28.72
C ARG A 7 -21.09 14.00 -27.59
N ARG A 8 -21.00 15.29 -27.23
CA ARG A 8 -20.47 15.81 -25.96
C ARG A 8 -21.42 15.37 -24.85
N TRP A 9 -20.89 14.86 -23.74
CA TRP A 9 -21.56 14.90 -22.45
C TRP A 9 -20.71 15.69 -21.49
N LEU A 10 -21.39 16.61 -20.82
CA LEU A 10 -20.87 17.68 -19.98
C LEU A 10 -20.53 17.18 -18.57
N LEU A 11 -19.59 17.92 -17.99
CA LEU A 11 -19.21 17.93 -16.58
C LEU A 11 -20.42 17.98 -15.63
N GLY A 12 -20.32 17.23 -14.54
CA GLY A 12 -21.01 17.51 -13.28
C GLY A 12 -19.99 17.52 -12.15
N TRP A 13 -19.48 18.71 -11.84
CA TRP A 13 -18.84 19.00 -10.56
C TRP A 13 -19.88 18.93 -9.45
N LEU A 14 -19.54 18.35 -8.30
CA LEU A 14 -19.91 18.90 -7.00
C LEU A 14 -18.86 18.52 -5.96
N LEU A 15 -18.19 19.57 -5.50
CA LEU A 15 -17.35 19.62 -4.30
C LEU A 15 -18.20 19.36 -3.06
N GLY A 16 -17.60 18.67 -2.09
CA GLY A 16 -18.11 18.54 -0.72
C GLY A 16 -16.96 18.30 0.24
N TRP A 17 -16.15 19.33 0.46
CA TRP A 17 -15.16 19.39 1.54
C TRP A 17 -15.89 19.53 2.88
N ALA A 18 -15.63 18.64 3.83
CA ALA A 18 -15.93 18.86 5.24
C ALA A 18 -14.62 18.81 6.02
N SER A 19 -14.00 19.98 6.15
CA SER A 19 -12.90 20.22 7.09
C SER A 19 -13.50 20.41 8.48
N LEU A 20 -13.31 19.44 9.38
CA LEU A 20 -13.55 19.60 10.80
C LEU A 20 -12.30 20.22 11.43
N ALA A 21 -12.34 21.54 11.62
CA ALA A 21 -11.37 22.27 12.42
C ALA A 21 -11.73 22.11 13.91
N TRP A 22 -10.82 21.52 14.70
CA TRP A 22 -10.85 21.62 16.16
C TRP A 22 -10.29 22.99 16.55
N ALA A 23 -11.16 23.86 17.04
CA ALA A 23 -10.77 25.12 17.66
C ALA A 23 -10.56 24.90 19.16
N ASP A 24 -9.29 24.89 19.56
CA ASP A 24 -8.81 25.04 20.93
C ASP A 24 -8.92 26.52 21.32
N GLY A 25 -9.50 26.80 22.47
CA GLY A 25 -9.86 28.15 22.91
C GLY A 25 -9.72 28.29 24.42
N LYS A 26 -8.48 28.41 24.88
CA LYS A 26 -8.13 29.02 26.17
C LYS A 26 -8.57 30.48 26.14
N ASP A 27 -9.31 30.92 27.16
CA ASP A 27 -9.21 32.28 27.66
C ASP A 27 -9.30 32.31 29.19
N LYS A 28 -8.29 32.96 29.77
CA LYS A 28 -8.16 33.36 31.17
C LYS A 28 -8.51 34.85 31.25
N ASP A 29 -9.25 35.25 32.28
CA ASP A 29 -9.15 36.51 33.06
C ASP A 29 -10.52 36.86 33.66
N LYS A 30 -10.72 37.51 34.82
CA LYS A 30 -9.96 37.78 36.06
C LYS A 30 -10.94 38.57 36.98
N LYS A 31 -10.87 38.35 38.30
CA LYS A 31 -11.31 39.25 39.41
C LYS A 31 -12.83 39.52 39.59
N ASP A 32 -13.39 39.71 40.79
CA ASP A 32 -12.87 40.15 42.10
C ASP A 32 -13.77 39.65 43.27
N LYS A 33 -13.12 39.45 44.44
CA LYS A 33 -13.51 39.67 45.85
C LYS A 33 -14.89 39.26 46.42
N ASP A 34 -14.87 38.46 47.50
CA ASP A 34 -15.10 39.00 48.85
C ASP A 34 -14.70 38.04 49.98
N ASP A 35 -14.21 38.65 51.06
CA ASP A 35 -13.58 38.10 52.26
C ASP A 35 -14.55 37.30 53.16
N LYS A 36 -14.06 36.21 53.81
CA LYS A 36 -14.15 36.09 55.28
C LYS A 36 -13.31 34.94 55.88
N ASP A 37 -12.58 35.34 56.92
CA ASP A 37 -11.74 34.59 57.86
C ASP A 37 -12.26 33.23 58.36
N LYS A 38 -11.33 32.28 58.55
CA LYS A 38 -10.96 31.76 59.88
C LYS A 38 -9.75 30.80 59.85
N ASN A 39 -8.70 31.21 60.56
CA ASN A 39 -7.68 30.44 61.30
C ASN A 39 -7.83 28.91 61.35
N LYS A 40 -6.72 28.14 61.17
CA LYS A 40 -5.85 27.67 62.28
C LYS A 40 -4.77 26.65 61.82
N ASP A 41 -3.51 26.97 62.12
CA ASP A 41 -2.32 26.14 62.43
C ASP A 41 -2.09 24.73 61.85
N SER A 42 -0.99 24.55 61.10
CA SER A 42 0.13 23.60 61.40
C SER A 42 1.13 23.58 60.21
N LYS A 43 2.33 24.17 60.37
CA LYS A 43 3.61 23.59 60.84
C LYS A 43 4.37 22.79 59.77
N ASP A 44 5.46 23.40 59.32
CA ASP A 44 6.66 22.87 58.64
C ASP A 44 6.88 21.35 58.64
N SER A 45 7.24 20.78 57.49
CA SER A 45 8.64 20.35 57.22
C SER A 45 8.80 19.68 55.84
N LYS A 46 9.55 20.38 54.99
CA LYS A 46 10.60 19.93 54.07
C LYS A 46 10.91 18.42 54.07
N ASP A 47 10.61 17.73 52.96
CA ASP A 47 11.44 16.64 52.47
C ASP A 47 11.44 16.61 50.94
N SER A 48 12.56 17.05 50.39
CA SER A 48 12.95 16.94 48.99
C SER A 48 13.73 15.65 48.81
N LYS A 49 13.20 14.67 48.07
CA LYS A 49 14.00 13.56 47.55
C LYS A 49 13.39 12.88 46.31
N ASP A 50 14.08 13.09 45.19
CA ASP A 50 14.15 12.22 44.01
C ASP A 50 12.84 11.70 43.39
N SER A 51 12.09 12.59 42.75
CA SER A 51 11.36 12.18 41.54
C SER A 51 12.35 12.07 40.39
N LYS A 52 13.04 10.92 40.34
CA LYS A 52 13.79 10.46 39.19
C LYS A 52 12.82 10.39 38.02
N ASP A 53 12.80 11.42 37.18
CA ASP A 53 12.20 11.39 35.85
C ASP A 53 12.89 10.27 35.06
N LYS A 54 12.38 9.05 35.26
CA LYS A 54 12.54 7.99 34.28
C LYS A 54 11.81 8.52 33.06
N LYS A 55 12.60 9.09 32.16
CA LYS A 55 12.29 9.17 30.74
C LYS A 55 12.06 7.73 30.32
N ASP A 56 10.83 7.25 30.51
CA ASP A 56 10.36 6.02 29.93
C ASP A 56 10.49 6.25 28.43
N GLU A 57 11.62 5.81 27.87
CA GLU A 57 11.72 5.46 26.47
C GLU A 57 10.63 4.41 26.27
N LYS A 58 9.41 4.89 26.00
CA LYS A 58 8.30 4.05 25.60
C LYS A 58 8.81 3.34 24.36
N GLU A 59 9.16 2.07 24.54
CA GLU A 59 9.41 1.18 23.42
C GLU A 59 8.31 1.44 22.38
N PRO A 60 8.68 1.58 21.10
CA PRO A 60 7.72 1.91 20.07
C PRO A 60 6.68 0.79 20.06
N LYS A 61 5.46 1.12 20.49
CA LYS A 61 4.38 0.14 20.59
C LYS A 61 4.11 -0.43 19.22
N HIS A 62 4.28 -1.74 19.07
CA HIS A 62 3.91 -2.47 17.87
C HIS A 62 2.41 -2.32 17.60
N ARG A 63 2.06 -2.06 16.34
CA ARG A 63 0.69 -1.80 15.88
C ARG A 63 0.40 -2.56 14.62
N ILE A 64 -0.87 -2.84 14.42
CA ILE A 64 -1.41 -3.36 13.17
C ILE A 64 -2.02 -2.20 12.42
N LEU A 65 -1.67 -2.08 11.13
CA LEU A 65 -2.17 -1.10 10.20
C LEU A 65 -2.93 -1.82 9.07
N TYR A 66 -4.12 -1.32 8.77
CA TYR A 66 -4.87 -1.68 7.58
C TYR A 66 -4.95 -0.46 6.68
N ALA A 67 -4.51 -0.59 5.43
CA ALA A 67 -4.46 0.55 4.52
C ALA A 67 -4.59 0.14 3.06
N GLU A 68 -5.20 1.02 2.28
CA GLU A 68 -5.16 0.98 0.82
C GLU A 68 -3.89 1.66 0.31
N VAL A 69 -3.23 1.03 -0.65
CA VAL A 69 -2.10 1.60 -1.39
C VAL A 69 -2.62 2.71 -2.30
N SER A 70 -2.17 3.94 -2.07
CA SER A 70 -2.45 5.06 -2.97
C SER A 70 -1.38 5.20 -4.04
N LEU A 71 -0.13 4.85 -3.72
CA LEU A 71 1.01 4.86 -4.64
C LEU A 71 1.99 3.73 -4.28
N ALA A 72 2.52 3.06 -5.30
CA ALA A 72 3.65 2.15 -5.16
C ALA A 72 4.60 2.36 -6.34
N ARG A 73 5.79 2.91 -6.09
CA ARG A 73 6.79 3.20 -7.12
C ARG A 73 8.19 3.31 -6.52
N GLU A 74 9.18 2.67 -7.16
CA GLU A 74 10.62 2.86 -6.83
C GLU A 74 10.93 2.67 -5.33
N GLY A 75 10.31 1.67 -4.69
CA GLY A 75 10.50 1.40 -3.25
C GLY A 75 9.72 2.32 -2.31
N THR A 76 9.03 3.34 -2.84
CA THR A 76 8.13 4.19 -2.07
C THR A 76 6.71 3.63 -2.11
N VAL A 77 6.11 3.41 -0.94
CA VAL A 77 4.70 3.02 -0.80
C VAL A 77 3.98 4.11 -0.02
N ALA A 78 3.01 4.76 -0.65
CA ALA A 78 2.13 5.71 0.02
C ALA A 78 0.79 5.05 0.33
N ILE A 79 0.26 5.40 1.48
CA ILE A 79 -1.01 4.94 2.03
C ILE A 79 -1.78 6.17 2.53
N GLY A 80 -3.10 6.05 2.75
CA GLY A 80 -3.91 7.18 3.21
C GLY A 80 -3.41 7.85 4.50
N ALA A 81 -2.70 7.11 5.37
CA ALA A 81 -2.18 7.61 6.64
C ALA A 81 -0.74 8.18 6.57
N GLY A 82 -0.06 8.11 5.43
CA GLY A 82 1.33 8.54 5.29
C GLY A 82 2.15 7.64 4.36
N GLN A 83 3.41 7.41 4.72
CA GLN A 83 4.29 6.49 3.99
C GLN A 83 4.40 5.15 4.70
N LEU A 84 4.66 4.10 3.93
CA LEU A 84 4.92 2.75 4.38
C LEU A 84 6.30 2.32 3.88
N THR A 85 7.15 1.83 4.78
CA THR A 85 8.46 1.25 4.47
C THR A 85 8.52 -0.16 5.03
N THR A 86 9.07 -1.10 4.27
CA THR A 86 9.16 -2.50 4.68
C THR A 86 10.23 -3.23 3.87
N GLU A 87 10.84 -4.24 4.49
CA GLU A 87 11.74 -5.18 3.83
C GLU A 87 10.99 -6.40 3.24
N SER A 88 9.66 -6.44 3.37
CA SER A 88 8.86 -7.52 2.81
C SER A 88 9.04 -7.60 1.29
N PRO A 89 9.29 -8.80 0.74
CA PRO A 89 9.46 -8.97 -0.71
C PRO A 89 8.19 -8.59 -1.48
N TRP A 90 7.02 -8.61 -0.82
CA TRP A 90 5.74 -8.17 -1.38
C TRP A 90 5.73 -6.70 -1.79
N ALA A 91 6.57 -5.85 -1.19
CA ALA A 91 6.63 -4.41 -1.49
C ALA A 91 6.87 -4.12 -2.97
N SER A 92 7.68 -4.95 -3.65
CA SER A 92 7.99 -4.79 -5.08
C SER A 92 6.80 -5.04 -6.01
N PHE A 93 5.75 -5.68 -5.50
CA PHE A 93 4.59 -6.12 -6.28
C PHE A 93 3.31 -5.37 -5.91
N LEU A 94 3.42 -4.33 -5.08
CA LEU A 94 2.29 -3.48 -4.74
C LEU A 94 1.88 -2.60 -5.91
N ALA A 95 0.57 -2.42 -6.03
CA ALA A 95 -0.06 -1.48 -6.95
C ALA A 95 -1.10 -0.61 -6.23
N PRO A 96 -1.38 0.60 -6.74
CA PRO A 96 -2.49 1.40 -6.26
C PRO A 96 -3.82 0.61 -6.25
N GLY A 97 -4.61 0.80 -5.20
CA GLY A 97 -5.89 0.11 -4.96
C GLY A 97 -5.77 -1.22 -4.21
N MET A 98 -4.56 -1.71 -3.96
CA MET A 98 -4.37 -2.91 -3.13
C MET A 98 -4.60 -2.60 -1.66
N TRP A 99 -5.25 -3.50 -0.94
CA TRP A 99 -5.43 -3.43 0.51
C TRP A 99 -4.42 -4.33 1.22
N LEU A 100 -3.84 -3.78 2.28
CA LEU A 100 -2.74 -4.39 3.01
C LEU A 100 -3.06 -4.49 4.50
N ARG A 101 -2.50 -5.51 5.13
CA ARG A 101 -2.30 -5.60 6.57
C ARG A 101 -0.80 -5.54 6.83
N ALA A 102 -0.37 -4.60 7.66
CA ALA A 102 1.02 -4.44 8.03
C ALA A 102 1.15 -4.42 9.55
N GLU A 103 2.16 -5.08 10.10
CA GLU A 103 2.50 -4.97 11.51
C GLU A 103 3.85 -4.30 11.68
N GLY A 104 3.94 -3.37 12.64
CA GLY A 104 5.15 -2.59 12.85
C GLY A 104 4.91 -1.34 13.68
N VAL A 105 5.68 -0.28 13.41
CA VAL A 105 5.73 0.91 14.26
C VAL A 105 5.68 2.20 13.44
N TRP A 106 5.05 3.24 14.00
CA TRP A 106 5.11 4.58 13.42
C TRP A 106 6.38 5.30 13.86
N GLN A 107 7.12 5.85 12.90
CA GLN A 107 8.31 6.67 13.09
C GLN A 107 8.18 7.90 12.20
N GLU A 108 8.08 9.08 12.81
CA GLU A 108 8.13 10.37 12.09
C GLU A 108 7.16 10.48 10.88
N GLY A 109 5.95 9.91 10.98
CA GLY A 109 4.95 9.93 9.90
C GLY A 109 5.11 8.84 8.83
N THR A 110 6.07 7.93 9.03
CA THR A 110 6.27 6.71 8.24
C THR A 110 5.93 5.50 9.08
N PHE A 111 5.14 4.58 8.53
CA PHE A 111 4.92 3.27 9.14
C PHE A 111 6.02 2.32 8.68
N VAL A 112 6.86 1.88 9.61
CA VAL A 112 7.92 0.89 9.35
C VAL A 112 7.34 -0.48 9.67
N ALA A 113 7.02 -1.25 8.63
CA ALA A 113 6.38 -2.55 8.74
C ALA A 113 7.41 -3.69 8.74
N GLU A 114 7.35 -4.51 9.77
CA GLU A 114 8.13 -5.74 9.94
C GLU A 114 7.49 -6.88 9.14
N THR A 115 6.15 -6.92 9.13
CA THR A 115 5.38 -7.89 8.35
C THR A 115 4.40 -7.17 7.43
N LEU A 116 4.16 -7.76 6.26
CA LEU A 116 3.24 -7.22 5.26
C LEU A 116 2.48 -8.36 4.60
N GLU A 117 1.16 -8.24 4.56
CA GLU A 117 0.23 -9.15 3.91
C GLU A 117 -0.69 -8.38 2.96
N ILE A 118 -0.95 -8.94 1.78
CA ILE A 118 -1.92 -8.40 0.82
C ILE A 118 -3.28 -9.03 1.09
N LEU A 119 -4.24 -8.19 1.48
CA LEU A 119 -5.62 -8.62 1.78
C LEU A 119 -6.48 -8.62 0.52
N GLN A 120 -6.37 -7.58 -0.31
CA GLN A 120 -7.13 -7.48 -1.56
C GLN A 120 -6.28 -6.87 -2.68
N PRO A 121 -6.31 -7.46 -3.89
CA PRO A 121 -6.87 -8.77 -4.20
C PRO A 121 -6.09 -9.92 -3.53
N ALA A 122 -6.79 -10.91 -2.98
CA ALA A 122 -6.14 -12.04 -2.29
C ALA A 122 -5.32 -12.93 -3.24
N GLN A 123 -5.76 -13.04 -4.50
CA GLN A 123 -5.03 -13.70 -5.57
C GLN A 123 -4.96 -12.78 -6.78
N PHE A 124 -3.76 -12.61 -7.29
CA PHE A 124 -3.45 -11.79 -8.45
C PHE A 124 -2.25 -12.36 -9.20
N SER A 125 -2.00 -11.83 -10.38
CA SER A 125 -0.70 -11.95 -11.03
C SER A 125 -0.11 -10.58 -11.30
N TYR A 126 1.20 -10.50 -11.24
CA TYR A 126 1.99 -9.35 -11.67
C TYR A 126 2.88 -9.76 -12.83
N PHE A 127 2.89 -8.96 -13.88
CA PHE A 127 3.76 -9.12 -15.04
C PHE A 127 4.61 -7.87 -15.22
N ARG A 128 5.90 -8.05 -15.49
CA ARG A 128 6.80 -7.01 -16.02
C ARG A 128 7.46 -7.49 -17.29
N GLY A 129 7.30 -6.76 -18.38
CA GLY A 129 7.87 -7.13 -19.67
C GLY A 129 7.33 -6.27 -20.81
N PRO A 130 7.64 -6.60 -22.07
CA PRO A 130 7.10 -5.90 -23.22
C PRO A 130 5.57 -5.96 -23.28
N ALA A 131 4.93 -4.83 -23.60
CA ALA A 131 3.47 -4.71 -23.72
C ALA A 131 2.87 -5.64 -24.78
N HIS A 132 3.60 -5.94 -25.86
CA HIS A 132 3.10 -6.80 -26.94
C HIS A 132 2.81 -8.23 -26.50
N LEU A 133 3.50 -8.74 -25.45
CA LEU A 133 3.21 -10.05 -24.86
C LEU A 133 1.83 -10.09 -24.16
N LEU A 134 1.32 -8.93 -23.77
CA LEU A 134 -0.02 -8.75 -23.21
C LEU A 134 -1.08 -8.37 -24.27
N GLY A 135 -0.70 -8.36 -25.55
CA GLY A 135 -1.57 -7.93 -26.64
C GLY A 135 -1.78 -6.42 -26.73
N PHE A 136 -0.92 -5.62 -26.08
CA PHE A 136 -0.97 -4.16 -26.14
C PHE A 136 0.15 -3.60 -27.02
N PRO A 137 -0.09 -2.49 -27.74
CA PRO A 137 1.01 -1.76 -28.37
C PRO A 137 1.88 -1.06 -27.31
N GLY A 138 3.15 -0.85 -27.63
CA GLY A 138 4.07 -0.01 -26.83
C GLY A 138 5.23 -0.76 -26.21
N GLU A 139 5.84 -0.09 -25.23
CA GLU A 139 7.11 -0.45 -24.60
C GLU A 139 6.92 -1.43 -23.43
N TRP A 140 7.88 -1.46 -22.51
CA TRP A 140 7.81 -2.26 -21.29
C TRP A 140 6.78 -1.72 -20.31
N VAL A 141 6.05 -2.65 -19.69
CA VAL A 141 4.99 -2.34 -18.73
C VAL A 141 5.12 -3.22 -17.51
N GLU A 142 4.50 -2.75 -16.44
CA GLU A 142 4.10 -3.57 -15.29
C GLU A 142 2.57 -3.63 -15.25
N ALA A 143 2.03 -4.83 -15.16
CA ALA A 143 0.59 -5.06 -15.20
C ALA A 143 0.19 -6.04 -14.09
N TRP A 144 -0.94 -5.74 -13.46
CA TRP A 144 -1.55 -6.58 -12.45
C TRP A 144 -2.87 -7.11 -12.97
N TYR A 145 -3.15 -8.38 -12.72
CA TYR A 145 -4.39 -9.02 -13.11
C TYR A 145 -5.02 -9.73 -11.93
N THR A 146 -6.34 -9.71 -11.89
CA THR A 146 -7.16 -10.42 -10.90
C THR A 146 -8.08 -11.39 -11.59
N PHE A 147 -8.63 -12.33 -10.83
CA PHE A 147 -9.62 -13.29 -11.29
C PHE A 147 -10.86 -13.19 -10.42
N ASP A 148 -12.01 -12.98 -11.04
CA ASP A 148 -13.31 -12.82 -10.35
C ASP A 148 -14.14 -14.12 -10.30
N GLY A 149 -13.52 -15.27 -10.60
CA GLY A 149 -14.20 -16.56 -10.70
C GLY A 149 -14.59 -16.95 -12.11
N ALA A 150 -14.65 -16.00 -13.06
CA ALA A 150 -15.00 -16.26 -14.45
C ALA A 150 -14.00 -15.68 -15.44
N THR A 151 -13.46 -14.50 -15.15
CA THR A 151 -12.66 -13.72 -16.09
C THR A 151 -11.40 -13.17 -15.43
N THR A 152 -10.28 -13.30 -16.15
CA THR A 152 -9.06 -12.57 -15.80
C THR A 152 -9.23 -11.11 -16.24
N ARG A 153 -9.09 -10.17 -15.31
CA ARG A 153 -9.22 -8.73 -15.57
C ARG A 153 -7.95 -8.00 -15.19
N ARG A 154 -7.59 -6.98 -15.97
CA ARG A 154 -6.47 -6.10 -15.63
C ARG A 154 -6.87 -5.17 -14.49
N PHE A 155 -6.17 -5.28 -13.38
CA PHE A 155 -6.37 -4.48 -12.17
C PHE A 155 -5.61 -3.16 -12.23
N ALA A 156 -4.32 -3.21 -12.61
CA ALA A 156 -3.47 -2.04 -12.72
C ALA A 156 -2.51 -2.17 -13.90
N LEU A 157 -2.03 -1.03 -14.40
CA LEU A 157 -1.05 -0.94 -15.49
C LEU A 157 -0.18 0.30 -15.28
N ARG A 158 1.14 0.14 -15.38
CA ARG A 158 2.09 1.25 -15.42
C ARG A 158 3.17 1.01 -16.46
N GLN A 159 3.77 2.08 -16.96
CA GLN A 159 4.96 2.01 -17.79
C GLN A 159 6.15 1.57 -16.94
N ALA A 160 7.05 0.79 -17.53
CA ALA A 160 8.24 0.30 -16.86
C ALA A 160 9.48 0.56 -17.72
N THR A 161 10.61 0.81 -17.06
CA THR A 161 11.89 0.90 -17.76
C THR A 161 12.21 -0.45 -18.42
N PRO A 162 12.61 -0.45 -19.71
CA PRO A 162 13.02 -1.66 -20.41
C PRO A 162 14.07 -2.45 -19.62
N GLY A 163 13.88 -3.76 -19.58
CA GLY A 163 14.77 -4.70 -18.93
C GLY A 163 15.29 -5.76 -19.89
N GLN A 164 16.13 -6.66 -19.38
CA GLN A 164 16.59 -7.83 -20.16
C GLN A 164 15.70 -9.05 -19.95
N GLU A 165 14.94 -9.09 -18.85
CA GLU A 165 14.18 -10.27 -18.45
C GLU A 165 12.74 -9.92 -18.10
N VAL A 166 11.82 -10.75 -18.59
CA VAL A 166 10.41 -10.71 -18.23
C VAL A 166 10.27 -11.30 -16.82
N ARG A 167 9.40 -10.73 -15.99
CA ARG A 167 9.07 -11.25 -14.67
C ARG A 167 7.58 -11.48 -14.54
N LEU A 168 7.21 -12.57 -13.89
CA LEU A 168 5.85 -12.93 -13.55
C LEU A 168 5.82 -13.38 -12.09
N LEU A 169 4.99 -12.75 -11.26
CA LEU A 169 4.58 -13.27 -9.97
C LEU A 169 3.15 -13.76 -10.11
N ALA A 170 2.87 -15.01 -9.79
CA ALA A 170 1.52 -15.56 -9.85
C ALA A 170 1.31 -16.66 -8.81
N TYR A 171 0.05 -16.86 -8.43
CA TYR A 171 -0.35 -17.98 -7.58
C TYR A 171 -0.67 -19.21 -8.46
N ALA A 172 -0.09 -20.36 -8.15
CA ALA A 172 -0.48 -21.65 -8.69
C ALA A 172 -1.48 -22.32 -7.74
N GLY A 173 -2.72 -22.48 -8.20
CA GLY A 173 -3.77 -23.20 -7.49
C GLY A 173 -3.89 -24.66 -7.93
N PRO A 174 -4.86 -25.40 -7.39
CA PRO A 174 -5.09 -26.82 -7.74
C PRO A 174 -5.38 -27.05 -9.23
N ALA A 175 -6.00 -26.06 -9.89
CA ALA A 175 -6.37 -26.11 -11.31
C ALA A 175 -5.34 -25.42 -12.23
N GLY A 176 -4.22 -24.93 -11.68
CA GLY A 176 -3.17 -24.22 -12.43
C GLY A 176 -3.03 -22.75 -12.01
N TRP A 177 -2.41 -21.95 -12.89
CA TRP A 177 -2.08 -20.55 -12.64
C TRP A 177 -3.33 -19.67 -12.53
N VAL A 178 -3.44 -18.92 -11.43
CA VAL A 178 -4.55 -18.00 -11.17
C VAL A 178 -4.25 -16.62 -11.74
N ALA A 179 -5.28 -15.99 -12.31
CA ALA A 179 -5.23 -14.63 -12.86
C ALA A 179 -4.12 -14.42 -13.90
N LEU A 180 -3.69 -15.47 -14.61
CA LEU A 180 -2.67 -15.36 -15.64
C LEU A 180 -3.24 -14.56 -16.85
N PRO A 181 -2.51 -13.58 -17.39
CA PRO A 181 -2.92 -12.86 -18.58
C PRO A 181 -3.19 -13.83 -19.75
N PRO A 182 -4.35 -13.75 -20.42
CA PRO A 182 -4.75 -14.77 -21.41
C PRO A 182 -3.80 -14.91 -22.61
N SER A 183 -3.05 -13.86 -22.96
CA SER A 183 -2.12 -13.85 -24.08
C SER A 183 -0.76 -14.45 -23.76
N LEU A 184 -0.43 -14.67 -22.48
CA LEU A 184 0.86 -15.21 -22.08
C LEU A 184 0.86 -16.73 -22.21
N PRO A 185 1.91 -17.34 -22.77
CA PRO A 185 2.09 -18.78 -22.67
C PRO A 185 2.20 -19.16 -21.19
N PRO A 186 1.52 -20.23 -20.73
CA PRO A 186 1.57 -20.62 -19.34
C PRO A 186 3.00 -21.02 -18.93
N PRO A 187 3.48 -20.59 -17.76
CA PRO A 187 4.72 -21.11 -17.19
C PRO A 187 4.64 -22.61 -16.91
N PRO A 188 5.80 -23.31 -16.80
CA PRO A 188 5.84 -24.71 -16.37
C PRO A 188 5.03 -24.93 -15.10
N ASN A 189 4.36 -26.08 -14.99
CA ASN A 189 3.57 -26.40 -13.82
C ASN A 189 4.43 -26.32 -12.55
N ALA A 190 3.88 -25.75 -11.49
CA ALA A 190 4.51 -25.61 -10.19
C ALA A 190 3.56 -26.14 -9.11
N GLY A 191 4.09 -26.54 -7.96
CA GLY A 191 3.25 -26.91 -6.81
C GLY A 191 2.38 -25.74 -6.34
N GLN A 192 1.40 -26.01 -5.48
CA GLN A 192 0.52 -24.94 -4.99
C GLN A 192 1.30 -23.86 -4.22
N GLY A 193 0.97 -22.60 -4.46
CA GLY A 193 1.56 -21.44 -3.77
C GLY A 193 1.93 -20.29 -4.70
N TRP A 194 2.63 -19.30 -4.16
CA TRP A 194 3.16 -18.16 -4.91
C TRP A 194 4.50 -18.48 -5.56
N TRP A 195 4.67 -18.03 -6.79
CA TRP A 195 5.88 -18.27 -7.58
C TRP A 195 6.30 -17.03 -8.33
N LEU A 196 7.60 -16.73 -8.24
CA LEU A 196 8.28 -15.77 -9.08
C LEU A 196 8.95 -16.51 -10.24
N ILE A 197 8.58 -16.15 -11.46
CA ILE A 197 9.07 -16.75 -12.70
C ILE A 197 9.72 -15.68 -13.54
N GLU A 198 10.90 -15.98 -14.07
CA GLU A 198 11.60 -15.14 -15.02
C GLU A 198 11.49 -15.74 -16.42
N GLY A 199 11.47 -14.88 -17.43
CA GLY A 199 11.45 -15.29 -18.83
C GLY A 199 12.44 -14.49 -19.67
N ARG A 200 12.87 -15.09 -20.77
CA ARG A 200 13.70 -14.44 -21.79
C ARG A 200 12.96 -14.39 -23.11
N LEU A 201 13.14 -13.29 -23.80
CA LEU A 201 12.65 -13.12 -25.16
C LEU A 201 13.64 -13.75 -26.14
N GLN A 202 13.11 -14.52 -27.08
CA GLN A 202 13.80 -15.03 -28.25
C GLN A 202 12.99 -14.60 -29.48
N GLY A 203 13.31 -13.40 -29.99
CA GLY A 203 12.45 -12.73 -30.97
C GLY A 203 11.06 -12.40 -30.36
N PRO A 204 9.94 -12.78 -31.01
CA PRO A 204 8.60 -12.57 -30.48
C PRO A 204 8.20 -13.60 -29.43
N SER A 205 9.00 -14.65 -29.22
CA SER A 205 8.68 -15.77 -28.35
C SER A 205 9.22 -15.55 -26.95
N LEU A 206 8.43 -15.95 -25.95
CA LEU A 206 8.81 -15.94 -24.54
C LEU A 206 9.15 -17.36 -24.07
N THR A 207 10.33 -17.55 -23.51
CA THR A 207 10.72 -18.80 -22.86
C THR A 207 10.86 -18.57 -21.35
N TRP A 208 10.10 -19.30 -20.57
CA TRP A 208 10.16 -19.26 -19.11
C TRP A 208 11.36 -20.03 -18.56
N LYS A 209 11.99 -19.49 -17.52
CA LYS A 209 12.93 -20.21 -16.66
C LYS A 209 12.17 -21.04 -15.62
N ALA A 210 12.92 -21.83 -14.84
CA ALA A 210 12.36 -22.57 -13.71
C ALA A 210 11.67 -21.63 -12.70
N PRO A 211 10.41 -21.91 -12.29
CA PRO A 211 9.72 -21.15 -11.25
C PRO A 211 10.48 -21.19 -9.92
N ARG A 212 10.58 -20.06 -9.22
CA ARG A 212 11.13 -19.96 -7.88
C ARG A 212 10.01 -19.67 -6.88
N ARG A 213 9.99 -20.41 -5.77
CA ARG A 213 8.96 -20.21 -4.75
C ARG A 213 9.08 -18.81 -4.16
N PHE A 214 7.94 -18.14 -4.04
CA PHE A 214 7.83 -16.83 -3.43
C PHE A 214 7.21 -16.98 -2.03
N PRO A 215 7.74 -16.27 -1.01
CA PRO A 215 7.29 -16.39 0.38
C PRO A 215 5.87 -15.87 0.60
#